data_AF-A0A6B1E2Y9-F1
#
_entry.id   AF-A0A6B1E2Y9-F1
#
_cell.length_a   1.000
_cell.length_b   1.000
_cell.length_c   1.000
_cell.angle_alpha   90.00
_cell.angle_beta   90.00
_cell.angle_gamma   90.00
#
_symmetry.space_group_name_H-M   'P 1'
#
loop_
_entity.id
_entity.type
_entity.pdbx_description
1 polymer ?
#
loop_
_entity_poly.entity_id
_entity_poly.type
_entity_poly.pdbx_seq_one_letter_code
_entity_poly.pdbx_strand_id
1 'polypeptide(L)'
;MRHAPLDDGCIQAGERVFYTRRNAEYIDTVRQHIDNLPKPLQLYFLAPLLVRASVHNNTAGIFKGFYKNRQGIGAFGGQAGQALKRIKGKITIPEPLFSEYECDVLVSKQNATDFAKNIGGSYDLVYMDPPY
;
A
#
# COMPACT_ATOMS: atom_id res chain seq x y z
N MET A 1 -6.68 7.42 -14.84
CA MET A 1 -7.58 7.48 -13.68
C MET A 1 -8.83 6.61 -13.85
N ARG A 2 -8.83 5.35 -13.35
CA ARG A 2 -10.00 4.42 -13.43
C ARG A 2 -10.32 3.75 -12.08
N HIS A 3 -9.91 4.32 -10.95
CA HIS A 3 -10.00 3.67 -9.62
C HIS A 3 -10.62 4.54 -8.52
N ALA A 4 -11.20 5.68 -8.88
CA ALA A 4 -11.93 6.58 -7.98
C ALA A 4 -13.22 7.06 -8.67
N PRO A 5 -14.25 7.47 -7.90
CA PRO A 5 -15.43 8.14 -8.45
C PRO A 5 -15.06 9.53 -8.97
N LEU A 6 -15.94 10.10 -9.80
CA LEU A 6 -15.79 11.48 -10.27
C LEU A 6 -15.98 12.49 -9.13
N ASP A 7 -16.89 12.19 -8.21
CA ASP A 7 -17.17 12.95 -6.99
C ASP A 7 -17.29 12.01 -5.78
N ASP A 8 -16.43 12.21 -4.78
CA ASP A 8 -16.40 11.41 -3.54
C ASP A 8 -17.68 11.58 -2.70
N GLY A 9 -18.43 12.67 -2.89
CA GLY A 9 -19.70 12.96 -2.21
C GLY A 9 -20.93 12.44 -2.94
N CYS A 10 -20.81 12.14 -4.23
CA CYS A 10 -21.92 11.76 -5.10
C CYS A 10 -21.55 10.61 -6.05
N ILE A 11 -21.28 9.43 -5.47
CA ILE A 11 -20.88 8.23 -6.22
C ILE A 11 -22.05 7.70 -7.08
N GLN A 12 -21.78 7.48 -8.36
CA GLN A 12 -22.71 6.96 -9.35
C GLN A 12 -22.55 5.45 -9.58
N ALA A 13 -23.61 4.83 -10.11
CA ALA A 13 -23.56 3.43 -10.50
C ALA A 13 -22.50 3.19 -11.60
N GLY A 14 -21.74 2.10 -11.48
CA GLY A 14 -20.66 1.75 -12.42
C GLY A 14 -19.30 2.38 -12.10
N GLU A 15 -19.23 3.37 -11.22
CA GLU A 15 -17.97 3.95 -10.79
C GLU A 15 -17.16 3.00 -9.91
N ARG A 16 -15.83 3.06 -10.04
CA ARG A 16 -14.91 2.31 -9.18
C ARG A 16 -14.52 3.17 -8.00
N VAL A 17 -14.64 2.61 -6.80
CA VAL A 17 -14.43 3.37 -5.56
C VAL A 17 -13.33 2.69 -4.75
N PHE A 18 -12.13 2.55 -5.30
CA PHE A 18 -10.99 2.00 -4.54
C PHE A 18 -10.31 3.07 -3.70
N TYR A 19 -10.29 4.31 -4.18
CA TYR A 19 -9.68 5.45 -3.52
C TYR A 19 -10.61 6.65 -3.60
N THR A 20 -10.38 7.63 -2.74
CA THR A 20 -10.88 8.98 -2.96
C THR A 20 -10.29 9.53 -4.25
N ARG A 21 -11.01 10.43 -4.91
CA ARG A 21 -10.53 11.11 -6.12
C ARG A 21 -9.13 11.68 -5.92
N ARG A 22 -8.95 12.45 -4.84
CA ARG A 22 -7.66 13.06 -4.50
C ARG A 22 -6.55 12.02 -4.33
N ASN A 23 -6.83 10.87 -3.71
CA ASN A 23 -5.81 9.84 -3.51
C ASN A 23 -5.46 9.11 -4.81
N ALA A 24 -6.43 8.86 -5.69
CA ALA A 24 -6.15 8.31 -7.01
C ALA A 24 -5.30 9.26 -7.86
N GLU A 25 -5.64 10.55 -7.86
CA GLU A 25 -4.85 11.60 -8.51
C GLU A 25 -3.43 11.68 -7.94
N TYR A 26 -3.30 11.65 -6.60
CA TYR A 26 -2.01 11.69 -5.94
C TYR A 26 -1.13 10.48 -6.31
N ILE A 27 -1.68 9.27 -6.30
CA ILE A 27 -0.94 8.06 -6.70
C ILE A 27 -0.47 8.18 -8.16
N ASP A 28 -1.38 8.54 -9.08
CA ASP A 28 -1.06 8.68 -10.50
C ASP A 28 0.09 9.70 -10.71
N THR A 29 -0.02 10.88 -10.10
CA THR A 29 0.99 11.95 -10.18
C THR A 29 2.33 11.53 -9.58
N VAL A 30 2.31 10.98 -8.36
CA VAL A 30 3.57 10.61 -7.68
C VAL A 30 4.26 9.45 -8.37
N ARG A 31 3.52 8.49 -8.94
CA ARG A 31 4.13 7.45 -9.77
C ARG A 31 4.90 8.02 -10.96
N GLN A 32 4.35 9.00 -11.65
CA GLN A 32 5.03 9.67 -12.76
C GLN A 32 6.31 10.38 -12.28
N HIS A 33 6.28 11.02 -11.10
CA HIS A 33 7.48 11.64 -10.53
C HIS A 33 8.55 10.61 -10.14
N ILE A 34 8.15 9.48 -9.55
CA ILE A 34 9.09 8.40 -9.19
C ILE A 34 9.78 7.85 -10.44
N ASP A 35 9.06 7.70 -11.54
CA ASP A 35 9.64 7.18 -12.79
C ASP A 35 10.75 8.08 -13.35
N ASN A 36 10.74 9.38 -13.02
CA ASN A 36 11.76 10.36 -13.40
C ASN A 36 12.99 10.38 -12.47
N LEU A 37 12.97 9.66 -11.33
CA LEU A 37 14.11 9.57 -10.42
C LEU A 37 15.17 8.59 -10.92
N PRO A 38 16.45 8.75 -10.54
CA PRO A 38 17.49 7.74 -10.74
C PRO A 38 17.03 6.36 -10.26
N LYS A 39 17.29 5.31 -11.05
CA LYS A 39 16.78 3.96 -10.79
C LYS A 39 17.01 3.44 -9.36
N PRO A 40 18.19 3.64 -8.73
CA PRO A 40 18.43 3.21 -7.35
C PRO A 40 17.54 3.91 -6.31
N LEU A 41 17.13 5.15 -6.59
CA LEU A 41 16.32 5.94 -5.66
C LEU A 41 14.83 5.60 -5.74
N GLN A 42 14.35 5.09 -6.87
CA GLN A 42 12.93 4.81 -7.10
C GLN A 42 12.32 3.92 -6.01
N LEU A 43 13.07 2.91 -5.54
CA LEU A 43 12.59 1.95 -4.55
C LEU A 43 12.20 2.61 -3.22
N TYR A 44 12.94 3.64 -2.79
CA TYR A 44 12.73 4.32 -1.52
C TYR A 44 11.45 5.17 -1.49
N PHE A 45 10.92 5.54 -2.66
CA PHE A 45 9.64 6.25 -2.78
C PHE A 45 8.51 5.31 -3.19
N LEU A 46 8.81 4.29 -4.01
CA LEU A 46 7.82 3.32 -4.46
C LEU A 46 7.31 2.45 -3.30
N ALA A 47 8.22 1.95 -2.45
CA ALA A 47 7.85 1.12 -1.31
C ALA A 47 6.85 1.83 -0.36
N PRO A 48 7.12 3.05 0.15
CA PRO A 48 6.15 3.73 1.00
C PRO A 48 4.86 4.09 0.25
N LEU A 49 4.91 4.44 -1.04
CA LEU A 49 3.67 4.69 -1.80
C LEU A 49 2.76 3.46 -1.85
N LEU A 50 3.33 2.27 -2.08
CA LEU A 50 2.58 1.00 -2.11
C LEU A 50 1.94 0.69 -0.75
N VAL A 51 2.69 0.90 0.34
CA VAL A 51 2.19 0.74 1.71
C VAL A 51 1.04 1.71 1.99
N ARG A 52 1.19 2.99 1.64
CA ARG A 52 0.15 3.99 1.87
C ARG A 52 -1.10 3.72 1.01
N ALA A 53 -0.92 3.26 -0.23
CA ALA A 53 -2.01 2.84 -1.09
C ALA A 53 -2.74 1.61 -0.53
N SER A 54 -2.05 0.63 0.05
CA SER A 54 -2.70 -0.53 0.66
C SER A 54 -3.48 -0.19 1.93
N VAL A 55 -2.96 0.72 2.75
CA VAL A 55 -3.64 1.20 3.97
C VAL A 55 -4.89 2.01 3.64
N HIS A 56 -4.83 2.90 2.65
CA HIS A 56 -5.89 3.86 2.35
C HIS A 56 -6.85 3.40 1.23
N ASN A 57 -6.88 2.09 0.91
CA ASN A 57 -7.84 1.54 -0.05
C ASN A 57 -9.23 1.30 0.58
N ASN A 58 -10.26 1.31 -0.25
CA ASN A 58 -11.64 0.98 0.09
C ASN A 58 -11.94 -0.51 -0.11
N THR A 59 -11.12 -1.38 0.46
CA THR A 59 -11.29 -2.85 0.35
C THR A 59 -11.32 -3.50 1.73
N ALA A 60 -11.75 -4.76 1.78
CA ALA A 60 -11.68 -5.61 2.97
C ALA A 60 -10.30 -6.29 3.13
N GLY A 61 -9.23 -5.69 2.58
CA GLY A 61 -7.89 -6.29 2.57
C GLY A 61 -7.61 -7.20 1.37
N ILE A 62 -8.63 -7.58 0.61
CA ILE A 62 -8.48 -8.34 -0.64
C ILE A 62 -8.75 -7.39 -1.82
N PHE A 63 -7.73 -7.12 -2.63
CA PHE A 63 -7.80 -6.21 -3.79
C PHE A 63 -8.66 -6.72 -4.98
N LYS A 64 -9.54 -7.71 -4.76
CA LYS A 64 -10.46 -8.23 -5.76
C LYS A 64 -11.71 -7.37 -5.94
N GLY A 65 -12.01 -6.49 -4.99
CA GLY A 65 -13.18 -5.62 -5.06
C GLY A 65 -13.13 -4.47 -4.05
N PHE A 66 -13.93 -3.45 -4.31
CA PHE A 66 -14.17 -2.34 -3.40
C PHE A 66 -15.53 -2.47 -2.73
N TYR A 67 -15.71 -1.80 -1.60
CA TYR A 67 -16.98 -1.82 -0.89
C TYR A 67 -18.13 -1.17 -1.69
N LYS A 68 -19.32 -1.76 -1.59
CA LYS A 68 -20.56 -1.31 -2.20
C LYS A 68 -21.67 -1.17 -1.15
N ASN A 69 -22.67 -0.36 -1.44
CA ASN A 69 -23.92 -0.30 -0.66
C ASN A 69 -24.86 -1.45 -1.04
N ARG A 70 -26.03 -1.53 -0.38
CA ARG A 70 -27.05 -2.57 -0.63
C ARG A 70 -27.60 -2.56 -2.07
N GLN A 71 -27.51 -1.43 -2.75
CA GLN A 71 -27.93 -1.23 -4.14
C GLN A 71 -26.83 -1.61 -5.15
N GLY A 72 -25.66 -2.07 -4.67
CA GLY A 72 -24.54 -2.46 -5.54
C GLY A 72 -23.74 -1.29 -6.10
N ILE A 73 -24.02 -0.06 -5.67
CA ILE A 73 -23.27 1.15 -6.01
C ILE A 73 -22.04 1.23 -5.09
N GLY A 74 -20.91 1.71 -5.60
CA GLY A 74 -19.72 1.89 -4.77
C GLY A 74 -19.97 2.77 -3.56
N ALA A 75 -19.39 2.42 -2.42
CA ALA A 75 -19.54 3.19 -1.18
C ALA A 75 -18.28 3.06 -0.33
N PHE A 76 -17.76 4.17 0.17
CA PHE A 76 -16.64 4.14 1.09
C PHE A 76 -17.05 3.45 2.40
N GLY A 77 -16.36 2.38 2.78
CA GLY A 77 -16.69 1.59 3.97
C GLY A 77 -17.99 0.79 3.87
N GLY A 78 -18.54 0.65 2.66
CA GLY A 78 -19.78 -0.08 2.40
C GLY A 78 -21.02 0.60 2.96
N GLN A 79 -22.10 -0.16 3.13
CA GLN A 79 -23.38 0.36 3.63
C GLN A 79 -23.27 1.11 4.97
N ALA A 80 -22.39 0.65 5.86
CA ALA A 80 -22.26 1.17 7.22
C ALA A 80 -21.16 2.24 7.37
N GLY A 81 -20.43 2.60 6.30
CA GLY A 81 -19.36 3.58 6.38
C GLY A 81 -18.25 3.18 7.36
N GLN A 82 -17.79 1.94 7.30
CA GLN A 82 -16.75 1.44 8.21
C GLN A 82 -15.36 1.95 7.82
N ALA A 83 -14.52 2.19 8.82
CA ALA A 83 -13.12 2.60 8.65
C ALA A 83 -12.89 3.86 7.78
N LEU A 84 -13.86 4.79 7.71
CA LEU A 84 -13.75 6.00 6.87
C LEU A 84 -12.52 6.85 7.15
N LYS A 85 -12.09 6.96 8.42
CA LYS A 85 -10.86 7.68 8.78
C LYS A 85 -9.63 7.10 8.06
N ARG A 86 -9.54 5.77 7.97
CA ARG A 86 -8.50 5.07 7.22
C ARG A 86 -8.71 5.27 5.71
N ILE A 87 -9.88 4.93 5.19
CA ILE A 87 -10.15 4.90 3.73
C ILE A 87 -10.03 6.30 3.09
N LYS A 88 -10.54 7.33 3.76
CA LYS A 88 -10.50 8.72 3.26
C LYS A 88 -9.24 9.47 3.71
N GLY A 89 -8.37 8.83 4.47
CA GLY A 89 -7.09 9.42 4.89
C GLY A 89 -6.25 9.82 3.69
N LYS A 90 -5.62 10.99 3.74
CA LYS A 90 -4.79 11.48 2.63
C LYS A 90 -3.52 10.63 2.51
N ILE A 91 -3.29 10.09 1.31
CA ILE A 91 -2.01 9.47 0.97
C ILE A 91 -0.94 10.55 0.86
N THR A 92 0.17 10.34 1.55
CA THR A 92 1.40 11.13 1.47
C THR A 92 2.57 10.16 1.56
N ILE A 93 3.65 10.45 0.82
CA ILE A 93 4.90 9.71 0.96
C ILE A 93 5.70 10.36 2.11
N PRO A 94 6.09 9.60 3.14
CA PRO A 94 7.04 10.09 4.14
C PRO A 94 8.43 10.25 3.51
N GLU A 95 9.22 11.18 4.04
CA GLU A 95 10.62 11.30 3.66
C GLU A 95 11.36 10.01 4.03
N PRO A 96 12.22 9.49 3.14
CA PRO A 96 13.02 8.30 3.45
C PRO A 96 14.01 8.63 4.57
N LEU A 97 13.97 7.83 5.63
CA LEU A 97 14.94 7.89 6.71
C LEU A 97 16.07 6.91 6.41
N PHE A 98 17.27 7.44 6.19
CA PHE A 98 18.47 6.65 5.97
C PHE A 98 19.27 6.51 7.27
N SER A 99 19.90 5.35 7.44
CA SER A 99 20.90 5.15 8.49
C SER A 99 22.20 5.86 8.09
N GLU A 100 22.84 6.53 9.04
CA GLU A 100 24.22 7.04 8.87
C GLU A 100 25.28 5.93 9.01
N TYR A 101 24.86 4.75 9.46
CA TYR A 101 25.72 3.58 9.63
C TYR A 101 25.47 2.56 8.53
N GLU A 102 26.55 1.98 8.04
CA GLU A 102 26.52 0.84 7.13
C GLU A 102 26.66 -0.46 7.92
N CYS A 103 25.98 -1.50 7.45
CA CYS A 103 26.13 -2.85 7.95
C CYS A 103 26.01 -3.84 6.79
N ASP A 104 26.56 -5.04 6.98
CA ASP A 104 26.38 -6.12 6.03
C ASP A 104 24.92 -6.57 6.03
N VAL A 105 24.28 -6.51 4.87
CA VAL A 105 22.88 -6.92 4.69
C VAL A 105 22.82 -8.10 3.73
N LEU A 106 22.26 -9.22 4.21
CA LEU A 106 21.97 -10.40 3.40
C LEU A 106 20.47 -10.52 3.15
N VAL A 107 20.04 -10.36 1.91
CA VAL A 107 18.64 -10.58 1.48
C VAL A 107 18.56 -11.84 0.65
N SER A 108 17.71 -12.79 1.06
CA SER A 108 17.51 -14.07 0.38
C SER A 108 16.04 -14.28 0.01
N LYS A 109 15.81 -15.03 -1.08
CA LYS A 109 14.48 -15.51 -1.52
C LYS A 109 14.32 -17.02 -1.33
N GLN A 110 15.20 -17.65 -0.57
CA GLN A 110 15.13 -19.08 -0.28
C GLN A 110 13.91 -19.42 0.59
N ASN A 111 13.53 -20.70 0.63
CA ASN A 111 12.60 -21.19 1.63
C ASN A 111 13.13 -20.84 3.03
N ALA A 112 12.27 -20.29 3.90
CA ALA A 112 12.68 -19.81 5.21
C ALA A 112 13.33 -20.90 6.09
N THR A 113 12.84 -22.13 6.01
CA THR A 113 13.40 -23.27 6.75
C THR A 113 14.78 -23.66 6.22
N ASP A 114 14.96 -23.67 4.90
CA ASP A 114 16.25 -23.98 4.29
C ASP A 114 17.27 -22.87 4.59
N PHE A 115 16.84 -21.61 4.52
CA PHE A 115 17.67 -20.47 4.87
C PHE A 115 18.12 -20.53 6.34
N ALA A 116 17.20 -20.77 7.27
CA ALA A 116 17.52 -20.86 8.70
C ALA A 116 18.52 -21.98 9.03
N LYS A 117 18.46 -23.10 8.29
CA LYS A 117 19.43 -24.21 8.45
C LYS A 117 20.81 -23.87 7.87
N ASN A 118 20.84 -23.11 6.78
CA ASN A 118 22.06 -22.89 6.00
C ASN A 118 22.80 -21.59 6.34
N ILE A 119 22.13 -20.59 6.92
CA ILE A 119 22.73 -19.29 7.24
C ILE A 119 23.86 -19.43 8.27
N GLY A 120 23.78 -20.44 9.15
CA GLY A 120 24.78 -20.72 10.18
C GLY A 120 24.93 -19.57 11.19
N GLY A 121 25.89 -19.71 12.11
CA GLY A 121 26.24 -18.66 13.08
C GLY A 121 25.34 -18.57 14.32
N SER A 122 25.69 -17.63 15.20
CA SER A 122 24.94 -17.25 16.41
C SER A 122 24.42 -15.83 16.21
N TYR A 123 23.19 -15.57 16.66
CA TYR A 123 22.53 -14.27 16.50
C TYR A 123 22.10 -13.76 17.87
N ASP A 124 22.36 -12.48 18.14
CA ASP A 124 21.92 -11.83 19.38
C ASP A 124 20.40 -11.59 19.41
N LEU A 125 19.79 -11.37 18.24
CA LEU A 125 18.37 -11.13 18.07
C LEU A 125 17.85 -11.80 16.80
N VAL A 126 16.71 -12.50 16.92
CA VAL A 126 16.01 -13.09 15.79
C VAL A 126 14.51 -12.75 15.90
N TYR A 127 13.94 -12.22 14.81
CA TYR A 127 12.51 -11.99 14.68
C TYR A 127 11.92 -12.98 13.66
N MET A 128 10.88 -13.71 14.05
CA MET A 128 10.20 -14.70 13.20
C MET A 128 8.69 -14.42 13.19
N ASP A 129 8.12 -14.26 11.99
CA ASP A 129 6.68 -14.06 11.77
C ASP A 129 6.17 -15.15 10.80
N PRO A 130 5.95 -16.40 11.29
CA PRO A 130 5.52 -17.50 10.43
C PRO A 130 4.06 -17.33 10.00
N PRO A 131 3.64 -17.92 8.86
CA PRO A 131 2.24 -17.96 8.48
C PRO A 131 1.38 -18.67 9.55
N TYR A 132 0.16 -18.16 9.77
CA TYR A 132 -0.83 -18.75 10.67
C TYR A 132 -1.41 -20.07 10.15
#